data_AF-A0A6J4QPE1-F1
#
_entry.id   AF-A0A6J4QPE1-F1
#
_cell.length_a   1.000
_cell.length_b   1.000
_cell.length_c   1.000
_cell.angle_alpha   90.00
_cell.angle_beta   90.00
_cell.angle_gamma   90.00
#
_symmetry.space_group_name_H-M   'P 1'
#
loop_
_entity.id
_entity.type
_entity.pdbx_description
1 polymer ?
#
loop_
_entity_poly.entity_id
_entity_poly.type
_entity_poly.pdbx_seq_one_letter_code
_entity_poly.pdbx_strand_id
1 'polypeptide(L)'
;MPLVVVPTPIGNLEDITLRALRNLREADLVACEDTRRTGRLLAHYEIKKPLVAYHEHNEDRLAPELAERARTEKVALVSDAGTPLVSDPGYRLIRACIEAGVEVEALPGPSAVMTALVASGLPLDTVVFLGFPPRKGRERKELLERISGEPSTFVLFESPHRLAKTLKDLPAEIPVAVCRELTKLHEEVFRGTAREAAEHFAQGARGEIVLVVRGGVSEEPPDFEEVVERARTYVARGESPSRAAARAAREYGQKRGEVYDRLVKP
;
A
#
# COMPACT_ATOMS: atom_id res chain seq x y z
N MET A 1 21.63 16.85 -10.66
CA MET A 1 21.91 15.73 -9.73
C MET A 1 20.59 14.95 -9.55
N PRO A 2 20.57 13.70 -9.06
CA PRO A 2 19.29 12.99 -8.99
C PRO A 2 18.34 13.61 -7.95
N LEU A 3 17.03 13.59 -8.24
CA LEU A 3 16.00 13.61 -7.20
C LEU A 3 16.05 12.25 -6.50
N VAL A 4 16.23 12.25 -5.17
CA VAL A 4 16.25 11.01 -4.38
C VAL A 4 14.97 10.92 -3.54
N VAL A 5 14.17 9.89 -3.77
CA VAL A 5 12.98 9.58 -2.96
C VAL A 5 13.42 8.73 -1.77
N VAL A 6 13.28 9.27 -0.56
CA VAL A 6 13.83 8.69 0.67
C VAL A 6 12.70 8.31 1.62
N PRO A 7 12.44 7.01 1.84
CA PRO A 7 11.51 6.57 2.86
C PRO A 7 11.99 6.92 4.28
N THR A 8 11.04 7.30 5.14
CA THR A 8 11.25 7.65 6.55
C THR A 8 10.58 6.61 7.47
N PRO A 9 11.00 6.51 8.74
CA PRO A 9 10.33 5.69 9.74
C PRO A 9 8.80 5.88 9.83
N ILE A 10 8.05 4.79 10.08
CA ILE A 10 6.60 4.83 10.32
C ILE A 10 6.23 4.85 11.82
N GLY A 11 7.21 4.79 12.71
CA GLY A 11 6.98 4.79 14.15
C GLY A 11 8.25 4.60 14.96
N ASN A 12 9.12 3.65 14.56
CA ASN A 12 10.41 3.42 15.18
C ASN A 12 11.54 4.06 14.39
N LEU A 13 12.31 4.95 15.04
CA LEU A 13 13.42 5.65 14.40
C LEU A 13 14.45 4.67 13.80
N GLU A 14 14.67 3.52 14.44
CA GLU A 14 15.64 2.49 14.01
C GLU A 14 15.32 1.87 12.64
N ASP A 15 14.09 2.03 12.12
CA ASP A 15 13.69 1.50 10.81
C ASP A 15 14.30 2.26 9.63
N ILE A 16 14.93 3.43 9.88
CA ILE A 16 15.58 4.17 8.81
C ILE A 16 16.78 3.41 8.24
N THR A 17 16.94 3.40 6.92
CA THR A 17 18.06 2.70 6.31
C THR A 17 19.35 3.52 6.36
N LEU A 18 20.50 2.85 6.42
CA LEU A 18 21.81 3.52 6.32
C LEU A 18 21.94 4.34 5.02
N ARG A 19 21.34 3.87 3.93
CA ARG A 19 21.35 4.55 2.62
C ARG A 19 20.45 5.78 2.61
N ALA A 20 19.33 5.77 3.33
CA ALA A 20 18.51 6.95 3.55
C ALA A 20 19.29 8.02 4.33
N LEU A 21 19.92 7.64 5.45
CA LEU A 21 20.73 8.57 6.25
C LEU A 21 21.89 9.18 5.45
N ARG A 22 22.60 8.38 4.65
CA ARG A 22 23.65 8.90 3.75
C ARG A 22 23.10 9.92 2.76
N ASN A 23 22.00 9.59 2.07
CA ASN A 23 21.42 10.49 1.08
C ASN A 23 20.89 11.79 1.70
N LEU A 24 20.29 11.74 2.90
CA LEU A 24 19.87 12.94 3.63
C LEU A 24 21.07 13.80 4.05
N ARG A 25 22.22 13.20 4.40
CA ARG A 25 23.46 13.94 4.69
C ARG A 25 24.10 14.56 3.45
N GLU A 26 23.93 13.96 2.29
CA GLU A 26 24.48 14.44 1.02
C GLU A 26 23.57 15.42 0.28
N ALA A 27 22.26 15.42 0.57
CA ALA A 27 21.31 16.31 -0.10
C ALA A 27 21.66 17.80 0.11
N ASP A 28 21.40 18.62 -0.89
CA ASP A 28 21.48 20.09 -0.79
C ASP A 28 20.20 20.65 -0.17
N LEU A 29 19.07 19.96 -0.40
CA LEU A 29 17.74 20.32 0.08
C LEU A 29 16.93 19.07 0.40
N VAL A 30 16.09 19.14 1.43
CA VAL A 30 15.03 18.16 1.68
C VAL A 30 13.66 18.80 1.44
N ALA A 31 12.91 18.28 0.48
CA ALA A 31 11.49 18.56 0.27
C ALA A 31 10.66 17.60 1.13
N CYS A 32 9.79 18.14 1.98
CA CYS A 32 9.03 17.37 2.96
C CYS A 32 7.64 17.96 3.21
N GLU A 33 6.69 17.12 3.62
CA GLU A 33 5.32 17.56 3.93
C GLU A 33 5.26 18.49 5.15
N ASP A 34 5.68 18.01 6.34
CA ASP A 34 5.82 18.85 7.54
C ASP A 34 7.30 19.05 7.92
N THR A 35 7.76 20.30 7.81
CA THR A 35 9.14 20.70 8.14
C THR A 35 9.46 20.54 9.63
N ARG A 36 8.46 20.60 10.52
CA ARG A 36 8.65 20.40 11.96
C ARG A 36 8.88 18.93 12.27
N ARG A 37 8.11 18.04 11.64
CA ARG A 37 8.26 16.59 11.81
C ARG A 37 9.59 16.11 11.23
N THR A 38 9.86 16.48 9.99
CA THR A 38 11.11 16.17 9.30
C THR A 38 12.30 16.78 10.04
N GLY A 39 12.18 18.01 10.54
CA GLY A 39 13.22 18.66 11.34
C GLY A 39 13.59 17.88 12.61
N ARG A 40 12.61 17.29 13.32
CA ARG A 40 12.87 16.42 14.49
C ARG A 40 13.58 15.13 14.09
N LEU A 41 13.16 14.50 12.99
CA LEU A 41 13.81 13.30 12.45
C LEU A 41 15.29 13.59 12.12
N LEU A 42 15.55 14.66 11.37
CA LEU A 42 16.91 15.04 11.00
C LEU A 42 17.76 15.39 12.23
N ALA A 43 17.19 16.10 13.21
CA ALA A 43 17.87 16.45 14.45
C ALA A 43 18.30 15.20 15.26
N HIS A 44 17.45 14.18 15.34
CA HIS A 44 17.78 12.91 15.99
C HIS A 44 19.03 12.24 15.36
N TYR A 45 19.19 12.37 14.05
CA TYR A 45 20.32 11.82 13.30
C TYR A 45 21.49 12.78 13.08
N GLU A 46 21.45 13.94 13.75
CA GLU A 46 22.45 15.00 13.65
C GLU A 46 22.65 15.53 12.22
N ILE A 47 21.58 15.50 11.42
CA ILE A 47 21.57 15.97 10.04
C ILE A 47 21.05 17.42 10.00
N LYS A 48 21.86 18.33 9.45
CA LYS A 48 21.48 19.73 9.24
C LYS A 48 21.32 20.00 7.76
N LYS A 49 20.09 20.20 7.30
CA LYS A 49 19.76 20.49 5.90
C LYS A 49 18.67 21.55 5.77
N PRO A 50 18.71 22.38 4.71
CA PRO A 50 17.58 23.23 4.37
C PRO A 50 16.34 22.37 4.10
N LEU A 51 15.20 22.78 4.64
CA LEU A 51 13.91 22.13 4.45
C LEU A 51 13.00 23.01 3.59
N VAL A 52 12.30 22.42 2.64
CA VAL A 52 11.22 23.07 1.87
C VAL A 52 9.93 22.31 2.10
N ALA A 53 8.89 23.04 2.55
CA ALA A 53 7.56 22.49 2.72
C ALA A 53 6.93 22.19 1.35
N TYR A 54 6.67 20.91 1.07
CA TYR A 54 6.11 20.41 -0.18
C TYR A 54 4.95 19.46 0.14
N HIS A 55 3.72 19.90 -0.13
CA HIS A 55 2.49 19.21 0.27
C HIS A 55 1.36 19.45 -0.76
N GLU A 56 0.24 18.72 -0.65
CA GLU A 56 -0.86 18.71 -1.63
C GLU A 56 -1.36 20.11 -2.06
N HIS A 57 -1.37 21.09 -1.15
CA HIS A 57 -1.85 22.45 -1.45
C HIS A 57 -0.85 23.31 -2.26
N ASN A 58 0.42 22.91 -2.37
CA ASN A 58 1.44 23.73 -3.03
C ASN A 58 2.24 22.98 -4.11
N GLU A 59 2.01 21.68 -4.27
CA GLU A 59 2.79 20.84 -5.18
C GLU A 59 2.68 21.24 -6.65
N ASP A 60 1.54 21.78 -7.09
CA ASP A 60 1.36 22.31 -8.46
C ASP A 60 2.35 23.44 -8.77
N ARG A 61 2.60 24.30 -7.78
CA ARG A 61 3.52 25.44 -7.93
C ARG A 61 4.97 25.02 -7.73
N LEU A 62 5.24 24.21 -6.70
CA LEU A 62 6.62 23.90 -6.29
C LEU A 62 7.25 22.76 -7.10
N ALA A 63 6.48 21.85 -7.70
CA ALA A 63 7.05 20.74 -8.44
C ALA A 63 7.98 21.19 -9.59
N PRO A 64 7.59 22.16 -10.45
CA PRO A 64 8.49 22.67 -11.50
C PRO A 64 9.73 23.36 -10.93
N GLU A 65 9.58 24.17 -9.87
CA GLU A 65 10.69 24.89 -9.24
C GLU A 65 11.73 23.91 -8.66
N LEU A 66 11.27 22.86 -7.97
CA LEU A 66 12.12 21.83 -7.39
C LEU A 66 12.77 20.92 -8.45
N ALA A 67 12.06 20.62 -9.53
CA ALA A 67 12.62 19.86 -10.65
C ALA A 67 13.74 20.61 -11.36
N GLU A 68 13.61 21.93 -11.52
CA GLU A 68 14.67 22.75 -12.09
C GLU A 68 15.90 22.80 -11.18
N ARG A 69 15.70 22.98 -9.87
CA ARG A 69 16.80 22.89 -8.88
C ARG A 69 17.49 21.53 -8.93
N ALA A 70 16.72 20.45 -9.08
CA ALA A 70 17.28 19.11 -9.14
C ALA A 70 18.24 18.91 -10.33
N ARG A 71 18.22 19.75 -11.38
CA ARG A 71 19.23 19.69 -12.44
C ARG A 71 20.66 19.87 -11.91
N THR A 72 20.86 20.74 -10.94
CA THR A 72 22.19 21.10 -10.39
C THR A 72 22.37 20.68 -8.94
N GLU A 73 21.29 20.53 -8.17
CA GLU A 73 21.29 20.21 -6.74
C GLU A 73 20.76 18.80 -6.47
N LYS A 74 21.27 18.14 -5.43
CA LYS A 74 20.73 16.87 -4.92
C LYS A 74 19.52 17.16 -4.02
N VAL A 75 18.32 16.94 -4.55
CA VAL A 75 17.06 17.13 -3.82
C VAL A 75 16.61 15.80 -3.24
N ALA A 76 16.39 15.73 -1.92
CA ALA A 76 15.75 14.59 -1.27
C ALA A 76 14.27 14.86 -1.07
N LEU A 77 13.39 13.95 -1.53
CA LEU A 77 11.97 13.97 -1.22
C LEU A 77 11.68 12.95 -0.11
N VAL A 78 11.07 13.42 0.98
CA VAL A 78 10.62 12.59 2.10
C VAL A 78 9.13 12.82 2.34
N SER A 79 8.45 11.83 2.91
CA SER A 79 7.13 12.00 3.51
C SER A 79 7.24 11.97 5.03
N ASP A 80 6.15 12.37 5.67
CA ASP A 80 6.00 12.41 7.12
C ASP A 80 6.25 11.05 7.78
N ALA A 81 5.87 9.97 7.10
CA ALA A 81 6.10 8.59 7.51
C ALA A 81 6.09 7.64 6.31
N GLY A 82 7.05 6.73 6.26
CA GLY A 82 7.06 5.65 5.27
C GLY A 82 7.59 6.08 3.92
N THR A 83 7.05 5.48 2.86
CA THR A 83 7.53 5.67 1.49
C THR A 83 6.75 6.82 0.83
N PRO A 84 7.41 7.89 0.35
CA PRO A 84 6.74 8.97 -0.36
C PRO A 84 5.88 8.45 -1.53
N LEU A 85 4.83 9.19 -1.88
CA LEU A 85 3.79 8.85 -2.87
C LEU A 85 2.76 7.80 -2.43
N VAL A 86 2.97 7.08 -1.32
CA VAL A 86 2.00 6.09 -0.84
C VAL A 86 0.94 6.78 0.03
N SER A 87 -0.07 7.36 -0.63
CA SER A 87 -1.05 8.28 -0.01
C SER A 87 -0.44 9.58 0.54
N ASP A 88 0.71 9.97 -0.01
CA ASP A 88 1.47 11.18 0.32
C ASP A 88 1.73 12.02 -0.95
N PRO A 89 2.05 13.32 -0.83
CA PRO A 89 2.48 14.15 -1.95
C PRO A 89 3.79 13.65 -2.57
N GLY A 90 4.08 14.05 -3.82
CA GLY A 90 5.34 13.71 -4.50
C GLY A 90 5.21 13.31 -5.97
N TYR A 91 4.03 12.84 -6.36
CA TYR A 91 3.78 12.40 -7.74
C TYR A 91 4.12 13.50 -8.76
N ARG A 92 3.66 14.73 -8.51
CA ARG A 92 3.88 15.87 -9.41
C ARG A 92 5.36 16.23 -9.54
N LEU A 93 6.14 16.19 -8.45
CA LEU A 93 7.58 16.42 -8.50
C LEU A 93 8.31 15.33 -9.29
N ILE A 94 7.99 14.06 -9.06
CA ILE A 94 8.60 12.96 -9.85
C ILE A 94 8.32 13.15 -11.34
N ARG A 95 7.07 13.46 -11.69
CA ARG A 95 6.67 13.75 -13.08
C ARG A 95 7.46 14.91 -13.68
N ALA A 96 7.55 16.02 -12.97
CA ALA A 96 8.30 17.20 -13.41
C ALA A 96 9.80 16.88 -13.60
N CYS A 97 10.41 16.09 -12.70
CA CYS A 97 11.80 15.64 -12.87
C CYS A 97 11.99 14.77 -14.11
N ILE A 98 11.11 13.80 -14.34
CA ILE A 98 11.15 12.93 -15.53
C ILE A 98 11.04 13.77 -16.81
N GLU A 99 10.10 14.71 -16.86
CA GLU A 99 9.88 15.60 -18.00
C GLU A 99 11.07 16.56 -18.22
N ALA A 100 11.75 16.95 -17.14
CA ALA A 100 12.96 17.74 -17.19
C ALA A 100 14.22 16.92 -17.58
N GLY A 101 14.15 15.60 -17.68
CA GLY A 101 15.32 14.73 -17.88
C GLY A 101 16.23 14.63 -16.65
N VAL A 102 15.69 14.92 -15.45
CA VAL A 102 16.36 14.72 -14.17
C VAL A 102 16.19 13.27 -13.74
N GLU A 103 17.29 12.63 -13.34
CA GLU A 103 17.28 11.27 -12.81
C GLU A 103 16.47 11.20 -11.50
N VAL A 104 15.64 10.17 -11.37
CA VAL A 104 14.87 9.89 -10.16
C VAL A 104 15.36 8.58 -9.55
N GLU A 105 15.97 8.65 -8.38
CA GLU A 105 16.39 7.48 -7.60
C GLU A 105 15.39 7.21 -6.47
N ALA A 106 14.72 6.06 -6.48
CA ALA A 106 13.88 5.63 -5.37
C ALA A 106 14.64 4.69 -4.43
N LEU A 107 14.75 5.06 -3.15
CA LEU A 107 15.34 4.18 -2.14
C LEU A 107 14.29 3.21 -1.59
N PRO A 108 14.63 1.93 -1.35
CA PRO A 108 13.81 1.05 -0.55
C PRO A 108 13.85 1.50 0.93
N GLY A 109 12.81 1.17 1.69
CA GLY A 109 12.74 1.50 3.11
C GLY A 109 11.37 1.20 3.72
N PRO A 110 11.07 1.80 4.89
CA PRO A 110 9.84 1.51 5.63
C PRO A 110 8.57 1.78 4.82
N SER A 111 7.58 0.88 4.93
CA SER A 111 6.27 1.00 4.31
C SER A 111 5.22 0.31 5.17
N ALA A 112 4.25 1.07 5.69
CA ALA A 112 3.17 0.53 6.50
C ALA A 112 2.34 -0.51 5.72
N VAL A 113 2.17 -0.30 4.40
CA VAL A 113 1.47 -1.24 3.50
C VAL A 113 2.20 -2.58 3.43
N MET A 114 3.51 -2.57 3.13
CA MET A 114 4.28 -3.81 3.00
C MET A 114 4.41 -4.54 4.33
N THR A 115 4.64 -3.81 5.41
CA THR A 115 4.71 -4.39 6.77
C THR A 115 3.37 -5.03 7.15
N ALA A 116 2.25 -4.35 6.91
CA ALA A 116 0.91 -4.90 7.20
C ALA A 116 0.59 -6.14 6.36
N LEU A 117 0.95 -6.16 5.08
CA LEU A 117 0.76 -7.32 4.20
C LEU A 117 1.48 -8.56 4.74
N VAL A 118 2.77 -8.42 5.08
CA VAL A 118 3.56 -9.53 5.64
C VAL A 118 2.99 -9.95 6.99
N ALA A 119 2.66 -8.99 7.86
CA ALA A 119 2.10 -9.29 9.18
C ALA A 119 0.71 -9.92 9.10
N SER A 120 -0.10 -9.63 8.08
CA SER A 120 -1.49 -10.10 8.00
C SER A 120 -1.64 -11.61 7.98
N GLY A 121 -0.68 -12.33 7.40
CA GLY A 121 -0.79 -13.76 7.15
C GLY A 121 -1.78 -14.13 6.03
N LEU A 122 -2.31 -13.14 5.30
CA LEU A 122 -3.23 -13.37 4.17
C LEU A 122 -2.45 -13.63 2.86
N PRO A 123 -3.05 -14.33 1.88
CA PRO A 123 -2.42 -14.58 0.58
C PRO A 123 -1.96 -13.29 -0.12
N LEU A 124 -0.76 -13.31 -0.70
CA LEU A 124 -0.15 -12.13 -1.35
C LEU A 124 0.02 -12.31 -2.87
N ASP A 125 -0.74 -13.22 -3.48
CA ASP A 125 -0.69 -13.53 -4.91
C ASP A 125 -1.14 -12.36 -5.79
N THR A 126 -2.19 -11.65 -5.35
CA THR A 126 -2.70 -10.42 -5.97
C THR A 126 -3.03 -9.43 -4.85
N VAL A 127 -2.37 -8.27 -4.86
CA VAL A 127 -2.58 -7.22 -3.85
C VAL A 127 -3.10 -5.96 -4.50
N VAL A 128 -4.11 -5.34 -3.88
CA VAL A 128 -4.71 -4.08 -4.31
C VAL A 128 -4.62 -3.07 -3.17
N PHE A 129 -3.78 -2.05 -3.32
CA PHE A 129 -3.73 -0.92 -2.39
C PHE A 129 -4.76 0.14 -2.79
N LEU A 130 -5.55 0.60 -1.83
CA LEU A 130 -6.69 1.49 -2.04
C LEU A 130 -6.59 2.84 -1.32
N GLY A 131 -5.52 3.08 -0.56
CA GLY A 131 -5.42 4.26 0.30
C GLY A 131 -6.58 4.32 1.30
N PHE A 132 -7.18 5.50 1.48
CA PHE A 132 -8.33 5.68 2.38
C PHE A 132 -9.66 5.46 1.65
N PRO A 133 -10.57 4.59 2.16
CA PRO A 133 -11.84 4.33 1.49
C PRO A 133 -12.78 5.54 1.56
N PRO A 134 -13.65 5.76 0.54
CA PRO A 134 -14.64 6.83 0.54
C PRO A 134 -15.54 6.78 1.78
N ARG A 135 -15.91 7.97 2.29
CA ARG A 135 -16.67 8.10 3.54
C ARG A 135 -18.12 7.59 3.44
N LYS A 136 -18.76 7.79 2.29
CA LYS A 136 -20.17 7.47 2.02
C LYS A 136 -20.46 7.52 0.52
N GLY A 137 -21.70 7.19 0.13
CA GLY A 137 -22.19 7.37 -1.23
C GLY A 137 -21.89 6.19 -2.14
N ARG A 138 -22.07 6.42 -3.45
CA ARG A 138 -21.96 5.39 -4.49
C ARG A 138 -20.57 4.76 -4.55
N GLU A 139 -19.52 5.57 -4.53
CA GLU A 139 -18.12 5.10 -4.58
C GLU A 139 -17.78 4.14 -3.44
N ARG A 140 -18.28 4.42 -2.22
CA ARG A 140 -18.08 3.50 -1.08
C ARG A 140 -18.76 2.16 -1.32
N LYS A 141 -19.98 2.16 -1.85
CA LYS A 141 -20.73 0.92 -2.13
C LYS A 141 -20.01 0.08 -3.18
N GLU A 142 -19.64 0.70 -4.30
CA GLU A 142 -18.90 0.03 -5.38
C GLU A 142 -17.57 -0.54 -4.90
N LEU A 143 -16.87 0.18 -4.00
CA LEU A 143 -15.63 -0.33 -3.39
C LEU A 143 -15.87 -1.58 -2.53
N LEU A 144 -16.91 -1.58 -1.68
CA LEU A 144 -17.22 -2.71 -0.80
C LEU A 144 -17.71 -3.92 -1.59
N GLU A 145 -18.51 -3.71 -2.63
CA GLU A 145 -18.92 -4.74 -3.59
C GLU A 145 -17.69 -5.37 -4.27
N ARG A 146 -16.75 -4.52 -4.72
CA ARG A 146 -15.50 -4.98 -5.31
C ARG A 146 -14.67 -5.81 -4.32
N ILE A 147 -14.47 -5.34 -3.09
CA ILE A 147 -13.74 -6.08 -2.05
C ILE A 147 -14.40 -7.43 -1.79
N SER A 148 -15.73 -7.48 -1.79
CA SER A 148 -16.49 -8.71 -1.53
C SER A 148 -16.39 -9.72 -2.68
N GLY A 149 -16.41 -9.26 -3.93
CA GLY A 149 -16.45 -10.14 -5.11
C GLY A 149 -15.09 -10.44 -5.76
N GLU A 150 -14.07 -9.62 -5.55
CA GLU A 150 -12.77 -9.79 -6.19
C GLU A 150 -11.82 -10.60 -5.28
N PRO A 151 -11.28 -11.73 -5.76
CA PRO A 151 -10.44 -12.65 -4.99
C PRO A 151 -8.98 -12.19 -4.91
N SER A 152 -8.80 -11.01 -4.34
CA SER A 152 -7.54 -10.30 -4.14
C SER A 152 -7.37 -9.95 -2.67
N THR A 153 -6.14 -9.63 -2.25
CA THR A 153 -5.88 -9.05 -0.94
C THR A 153 -5.86 -7.54 -1.04
N PHE A 154 -6.80 -6.91 -0.37
CA PHE A 154 -6.97 -5.46 -0.34
C PHE A 154 -6.26 -4.87 0.87
N VAL A 155 -5.56 -3.74 0.65
CA VAL A 155 -4.93 -2.98 1.74
C VAL A 155 -5.44 -1.56 1.73
N LEU A 156 -5.90 -1.13 2.89
CA LEU A 156 -6.53 0.17 3.10
C LEU A 156 -5.84 0.85 4.28
N PHE A 157 -5.69 2.16 4.20
CA PHE A 157 -5.56 2.98 5.41
C PHE A 157 -6.95 3.31 5.93
N GLU A 158 -7.13 3.30 7.25
CA GLU A 158 -8.42 3.66 7.85
C GLU A 158 -8.24 4.51 9.11
N SER A 159 -9.15 5.45 9.31
CA SER A 159 -9.17 6.25 10.52
C SER A 159 -9.64 5.41 11.71
N PRO A 160 -9.04 5.57 12.91
CA PRO A 160 -9.50 4.88 14.13
C PRO A 160 -10.99 5.10 14.42
N HIS A 161 -11.52 6.28 14.10
CA HIS A 161 -12.94 6.61 14.33
C HIS A 161 -13.89 5.96 13.33
N ARG A 162 -13.36 5.47 12.20
CA ARG A 162 -14.13 4.87 11.11
C ARG A 162 -13.99 3.35 11.04
N LEU A 163 -12.93 2.78 11.63
CA LEU A 163 -12.61 1.35 11.54
C LEU A 163 -13.82 0.45 11.84
N ALA A 164 -14.46 0.64 13.00
CA ALA A 164 -15.58 -0.21 13.40
C ALA A 164 -16.76 -0.17 12.41
N LYS A 165 -17.00 0.99 11.77
CA LYS A 165 -18.00 1.10 10.71
C LYS A 165 -17.57 0.37 9.44
N THR A 166 -16.32 0.55 9.02
CA THR A 166 -15.78 -0.11 7.82
C THR A 166 -15.78 -1.63 7.97
N LEU A 167 -15.45 -2.16 9.14
CA LEU A 167 -15.52 -3.60 9.42
C LEU A 167 -16.97 -4.13 9.36
N LYS A 168 -17.95 -3.37 9.87
CA LYS A 168 -19.38 -3.75 9.79
C LYS A 168 -19.97 -3.68 8.38
N ASP A 169 -19.39 -2.85 7.52
CA ASP A 169 -19.81 -2.71 6.13
C ASP A 169 -19.26 -3.85 5.24
N LEU A 170 -18.32 -4.66 5.74
CA LEU A 170 -17.78 -5.84 5.05
C LEU A 170 -18.62 -7.11 5.33
N PRO A 171 -18.57 -8.13 4.46
CA PRO A 171 -19.17 -9.42 4.75
C PRO A 171 -18.62 -10.02 6.05
N ALA A 172 -19.49 -10.55 6.91
CA ALA A 172 -19.14 -10.90 8.29
C ALA A 172 -17.95 -11.88 8.41
N GLU A 173 -17.92 -12.91 7.56
CA GLU A 173 -16.92 -13.99 7.59
C GLU A 173 -15.66 -13.66 6.77
N ILE A 174 -15.59 -12.47 6.14
CA ILE A 174 -14.44 -12.14 5.29
C ILE A 174 -13.17 -12.10 6.16
N PRO A 175 -12.07 -12.76 5.76
CA PRO A 175 -10.84 -12.72 6.53
C PRO A 175 -10.20 -11.33 6.48
N VAL A 176 -9.81 -10.83 7.65
CA VAL A 176 -9.18 -9.52 7.81
C VAL A 176 -7.97 -9.59 8.74
N ALA A 177 -7.07 -8.64 8.57
CA ALA A 177 -6.09 -8.27 9.58
C ALA A 177 -6.14 -6.76 9.84
N VAL A 178 -6.20 -6.36 11.10
CA VAL A 178 -6.11 -4.95 11.50
C VAL A 178 -4.75 -4.74 12.14
N CYS A 179 -3.89 -3.99 11.45
CA CYS A 179 -2.55 -3.65 11.91
C CYS A 179 -2.58 -2.22 12.47
N ARG A 180 -2.38 -2.07 13.77
CA ARG A 180 -2.45 -0.81 14.50
C ARG A 180 -1.08 -0.43 15.03
N GLU A 181 -0.71 0.84 14.85
CA GLU A 181 0.51 1.42 15.43
C GLU A 181 1.77 0.60 15.10
N LEU A 182 1.87 0.11 13.86
CA LEU A 182 3.00 -0.68 13.38
C LEU A 182 4.33 0.02 13.70
N THR A 183 5.28 -0.74 14.23
CA THR A 183 6.62 -0.38 14.72
C THR A 183 6.63 0.46 16.01
N LYS A 184 5.49 0.85 16.56
CA LYS A 184 5.43 1.70 17.76
C LYS A 184 5.24 0.86 19.03
N LEU A 185 5.32 1.53 20.19
CA LEU A 185 5.18 0.89 21.51
C LEU A 185 3.86 0.10 21.69
N HIS A 186 2.79 0.54 21.04
CA HIS A 186 1.46 -0.07 21.15
C HIS A 186 1.06 -0.83 19.88
N GLU A 187 2.04 -1.39 19.16
CA GLU A 187 1.79 -2.23 17.99
C GLU A 187 0.82 -3.38 18.32
N GLU A 188 -0.17 -3.57 17.45
CA GLU A 188 -1.14 -4.65 17.54
C GLU A 188 -1.51 -5.15 16.15
N VAL A 189 -1.50 -6.48 15.96
CA VAL A 189 -1.97 -7.11 14.73
C VAL A 189 -3.09 -8.10 15.06
N PHE A 190 -4.33 -7.66 14.90
CA PHE A 190 -5.51 -8.51 14.99
C PHE A 190 -5.65 -9.32 13.70
N ARG A 191 -6.02 -10.60 13.80
CA ARG A 191 -6.34 -11.49 12.66
C ARG A 191 -7.61 -12.28 12.98
N GLY A 192 -8.53 -12.35 12.04
CA GLY A 192 -9.81 -13.02 12.21
C GLY A 192 -10.78 -12.66 11.09
N THR A 193 -12.06 -12.79 11.37
CA THR A 193 -13.14 -12.35 10.47
C THR A 193 -13.48 -10.87 10.69
N ALA A 194 -14.15 -10.23 9.72
CA ALA A 194 -14.61 -8.85 9.88
C ALA A 194 -15.57 -8.69 11.07
N ARG A 195 -16.41 -9.69 11.36
CA ARG A 195 -17.27 -9.72 12.55
C ARG A 195 -16.44 -9.66 13.83
N GLU A 196 -15.48 -10.56 14.00
CA GLU A 196 -14.64 -10.61 15.20
C GLU A 196 -13.83 -9.32 15.37
N ALA A 197 -13.31 -8.77 14.27
CA ALA A 197 -12.63 -7.48 14.29
C ALA A 197 -13.58 -6.35 14.71
N ALA A 198 -14.81 -6.32 14.20
CA ALA A 198 -15.79 -5.30 14.54
C ALA A 198 -16.17 -5.33 16.03
N GLU A 199 -16.21 -6.52 16.63
CA GLU A 199 -16.41 -6.72 18.06
C GLU A 199 -15.19 -6.27 18.87
N HIS A 200 -13.99 -6.70 18.48
CA HIS A 200 -12.74 -6.33 19.15
C HIS A 200 -12.53 -4.81 19.19
N PHE A 201 -12.82 -4.12 18.09
CA PHE A 201 -12.69 -2.66 17.98
C PHE A 201 -14.00 -1.90 18.25
N ALA A 202 -15.00 -2.51 18.88
CA ALA A 202 -16.30 -1.88 19.13
C ALA A 202 -16.22 -0.62 20.02
N GLN A 203 -15.26 -0.59 20.96
CA GLN A 203 -14.99 0.57 21.83
C GLN A 203 -14.14 1.65 21.15
N GLY A 204 -13.79 1.44 19.88
CA GLY A 204 -12.93 2.31 19.08
C GLY A 204 -11.47 1.88 19.11
N ALA A 205 -10.74 2.29 18.08
CA ALA A 205 -9.29 2.15 17.99
C ALA A 205 -8.60 3.50 18.23
N ARG A 206 -7.28 3.49 18.40
CA ARG A 206 -6.44 4.69 18.46
C ARG A 206 -5.19 4.49 17.62
N GLY A 207 -4.63 5.59 17.13
CA GLY A 207 -3.42 5.59 16.33
C GLY A 207 -3.68 5.35 14.84
N GLU A 208 -2.61 4.98 14.15
CA GLU A 208 -2.59 4.69 12.71
C GLU A 208 -2.97 3.24 12.46
N ILE A 209 -3.75 3.00 11.40
CA ILE A 209 -4.35 1.70 11.12
C ILE A 209 -4.20 1.36 9.64
N VAL A 210 -3.68 0.16 9.39
CA VAL A 210 -3.73 -0.50 8.09
C VAL A 210 -4.68 -1.68 8.21
N LEU A 211 -5.73 -1.69 7.40
CA LEU A 211 -6.69 -2.78 7.29
C LEU A 211 -6.35 -3.61 6.05
N VAL A 212 -6.09 -4.90 6.26
CA VAL A 212 -5.88 -5.88 5.19
C VAL A 212 -7.13 -6.77 5.12
N VAL A 213 -7.69 -6.95 3.94
CA VAL A 213 -8.91 -7.74 3.72
C VAL A 213 -8.65 -8.75 2.62
N ARG A 214 -8.93 -10.02 2.85
CA ARG A 214 -8.93 -11.01 1.79
C ARG A 214 -10.32 -11.03 1.14
N GLY A 215 -10.40 -10.42 -0.04
CA GLY A 215 -11.63 -10.34 -0.84
C GLY A 215 -12.00 -11.64 -1.54
N GLY A 216 -13.23 -11.71 -2.05
CA GLY A 216 -13.70 -12.80 -2.91
C GLY A 216 -13.57 -14.19 -2.30
N VAL A 217 -13.62 -14.29 -0.96
CA VAL A 217 -13.61 -15.58 -0.27
C VAL A 217 -15.04 -16.10 -0.30
N SER A 218 -15.32 -16.97 -1.27
CA SER A 218 -16.38 -17.95 -1.14
C SER A 218 -15.95 -18.96 -0.07
N GLU A 219 -16.80 -19.23 0.93
CA GLU A 219 -16.60 -20.33 1.88
C GLU A 219 -16.73 -21.71 1.20
N GLU A 220 -17.34 -21.75 0.02
CA GLU A 220 -17.41 -22.97 -0.77
C GLU A 220 -16.13 -23.10 -1.61
N PRO A 221 -15.51 -24.30 -1.65
CA PRO A 221 -14.50 -24.57 -2.65
C PRO A 221 -15.06 -24.11 -3.99
N PRO A 222 -14.31 -23.30 -4.77
CA PRO A 222 -14.82 -22.79 -6.02
C PRO A 222 -15.33 -23.98 -6.81
N ASP A 223 -16.55 -23.86 -7.32
CA ASP A 223 -17.08 -24.90 -8.16
C ASP A 223 -16.17 -25.08 -9.38
N PHE A 224 -16.36 -26.18 -10.08
CA PHE A 224 -15.49 -26.49 -11.21
C PHE A 224 -15.46 -25.37 -12.28
N GLU A 225 -16.56 -24.63 -12.47
CA GLU A 225 -16.63 -23.55 -13.45
C GLU A 225 -15.90 -22.29 -12.95
N GLU A 226 -15.95 -21.97 -11.66
CA GLU A 226 -15.15 -20.89 -11.06
C GLU A 226 -13.63 -21.15 -11.20
N VAL A 227 -13.20 -22.41 -11.05
CA VAL A 227 -11.80 -22.81 -11.29
C VAL A 227 -11.41 -22.60 -12.75
N VAL A 228 -12.32 -22.87 -13.68
CA VAL A 228 -12.11 -22.64 -15.12
C VAL A 228 -12.06 -21.14 -15.43
N GLU A 229 -12.92 -20.32 -14.84
CA GLU A 229 -12.88 -18.85 -14.98
C GLU A 229 -11.57 -18.25 -14.44
N ARG A 230 -11.05 -18.81 -13.34
CA ARG A 230 -9.71 -18.43 -12.89
C ARG A 230 -8.64 -18.79 -13.91
N ALA A 231 -8.72 -19.96 -14.52
CA ALA A 231 -7.81 -20.32 -15.61
C ALA A 231 -7.96 -19.37 -16.81
N ARG A 232 -9.18 -18.93 -17.17
CA ARG A 232 -9.42 -17.92 -18.23
C ARG A 232 -8.75 -16.59 -17.92
N THR A 233 -8.81 -16.12 -16.67
CA THR A 233 -8.12 -14.88 -16.26
C THR A 233 -6.60 -15.00 -16.31
N TYR A 234 -6.02 -16.17 -16.03
CA TYR A 234 -4.58 -16.41 -16.24
C TYR A 234 -4.19 -16.37 -17.72
N VAL A 235 -5.02 -16.92 -18.60
CA VAL A 235 -4.82 -16.82 -20.06
C VAL A 235 -4.89 -15.36 -20.53
N ALA A 236 -5.87 -14.60 -20.04
CA ALA A 236 -6.00 -13.17 -20.35
C ALA A 236 -4.77 -12.34 -19.89
N ARG A 237 -4.05 -12.82 -18.87
CA ARG A 237 -2.78 -12.23 -18.37
C ARG A 237 -1.54 -12.74 -19.12
N GLY A 238 -1.71 -13.51 -20.19
CA GLY A 238 -0.64 -13.97 -21.09
C GLY A 238 -0.11 -15.37 -20.81
N GLU A 239 -0.69 -16.13 -19.87
CA GLU A 239 -0.30 -17.53 -19.67
C GLU A 239 -0.86 -18.44 -20.78
N SER A 240 -0.11 -19.47 -21.20
CA SER A 240 -0.66 -20.49 -22.11
C SER A 240 -1.83 -21.24 -21.44
N PRO A 241 -2.86 -21.69 -22.17
CA PRO A 241 -4.00 -22.43 -21.61
C PRO A 241 -3.60 -23.64 -20.75
N SER A 242 -2.55 -24.37 -21.14
CA SER A 242 -2.06 -25.51 -20.35
C SER A 242 -1.44 -25.10 -19.00
N ARG A 243 -0.73 -23.95 -18.94
CA ARG A 243 -0.13 -23.44 -17.68
C ARG A 243 -1.22 -22.86 -16.78
N ALA A 244 -2.14 -22.10 -17.35
CA ALA A 244 -3.30 -21.57 -16.65
C ALA A 244 -4.15 -22.67 -16.01
N ALA A 245 -4.48 -23.73 -16.77
CA ALA A 245 -5.22 -24.88 -16.25
C ALA A 245 -4.46 -25.64 -15.16
N ALA A 246 -3.15 -25.85 -15.33
CA ALA A 246 -2.32 -26.52 -14.31
C ALA A 246 -2.21 -25.71 -13.01
N ARG A 247 -2.11 -24.38 -13.13
CA ARG A 247 -2.07 -23.46 -12.00
C ARG A 247 -3.38 -23.48 -11.23
N ALA A 248 -4.50 -23.26 -11.90
CA ALA A 248 -5.82 -23.27 -11.27
C ALA A 248 -6.15 -24.64 -10.64
N ALA A 249 -5.88 -25.75 -11.35
CA ALA A 249 -6.08 -27.09 -10.82
C ALA A 249 -5.30 -27.36 -9.53
N ARG A 250 -4.04 -26.91 -9.46
CA ARG A 250 -3.20 -27.04 -8.26
C ARG A 250 -3.68 -26.15 -7.11
N GLU A 251 -4.09 -24.91 -7.42
CA GLU A 251 -4.56 -23.93 -6.44
C GLU A 251 -5.87 -24.37 -5.77
N TYR A 252 -6.75 -25.07 -6.49
CA TYR A 252 -8.10 -25.41 -6.03
C TYR A 252 -8.38 -26.92 -5.93
N GLY A 253 -7.35 -27.76 -6.00
CA GLY A 253 -7.48 -29.22 -5.81
C GLY A 253 -8.28 -29.95 -6.90
N GLN A 254 -8.37 -29.38 -8.11
CA GLN A 254 -9.06 -29.98 -9.26
C GLN A 254 -8.10 -30.76 -10.15
N LYS A 255 -8.63 -31.59 -11.06
CA LYS A 255 -7.81 -32.28 -12.06
C LYS A 255 -7.47 -31.35 -13.21
N ARG A 256 -6.18 -31.17 -13.48
CA ARG A 256 -5.66 -30.37 -14.61
C ARG A 256 -6.33 -30.71 -15.95
N GLY A 257 -6.52 -32.00 -16.24
CA GLY A 257 -7.10 -32.45 -17.50
C GLY A 257 -8.52 -31.92 -17.69
N GLU A 258 -9.35 -32.04 -16.65
CA GLU A 258 -10.74 -31.57 -16.67
C GLU A 258 -10.80 -30.04 -16.84
N VAL A 259 -10.00 -29.29 -16.06
CA VAL A 259 -9.93 -27.82 -16.17
C VAL A 259 -9.44 -27.40 -17.56
N TYR A 260 -8.44 -28.07 -18.12
CA TYR A 260 -7.91 -27.77 -19.45
C TYR A 260 -8.96 -28.02 -20.54
N ASP A 261 -9.62 -29.18 -20.51
CA ASP A 261 -10.64 -29.56 -21.50
C ASP A 261 -11.82 -28.59 -21.49
N ARG A 262 -12.23 -28.12 -20.31
CA ARG A 262 -13.29 -27.12 -20.18
C ARG A 262 -12.83 -25.70 -20.57
N LEU A 263 -11.57 -25.36 -20.30
CA LEU A 263 -10.97 -24.05 -20.66
C LEU A 263 -10.84 -23.85 -22.18
N VAL A 264 -10.50 -24.91 -22.93
CA VAL A 264 -10.29 -24.83 -24.40
C VAL A 264 -11.56 -25.07 -25.21
N LYS A 265 -12.65 -25.54 -24.56
CA LYS A 265 -13.97 -25.66 -25.18
C LYS A 265 -14.78 -24.38 -24.94
N PRO A 266 -15.51 -23.88 -25.95
CA PRO A 266 -16.36 -22.70 -25.82
C PRO A 266 -17.47 -22.87 -24.77
#